data_AF-G7JPA1-F1
#
_entry.id   AF-G7JPA1-F1
#
_cell.length_a   1.000
_cell.length_b   1.000
_cell.length_c   1.000
_cell.angle_alpha   90.00
_cell.angle_beta   90.00
_cell.angle_gamma   90.00
#
_symmetry.space_group_name_H-M   'P 1'
#
loop_
_entity.id
_entity.type
_entity.pdbx_description
1 polymer ?
#
loop_
_entity_poly.entity_id
_entity_poly.type
_entity_poly.pdbx_seq_one_letter_code
_entity_poly.pdbx_strand_id
1 'polypeptide(L)' 'MVEILKYVYNMILFVSLYLLGIYVERECYTYADCRRKYRGANKHLLWCNDGYCEYHTQ' A
#
# COMPACT_ATOMS: atom_id res chain seq x y z
N MET A 1 -23.51 19.95 20.40
CA MET A 1 -22.65 18.78 20.69
C MET A 1 -22.76 17.69 19.63
N VAL A 2 -23.97 17.27 19.24
CA VAL A 2 -24.19 16.24 18.19
C VAL A 2 -23.59 16.61 16.83
N GLU A 3 -23.64 17.88 16.44
CA GLU A 3 -23.06 18.35 15.17
C GLU A 3 -21.53 18.25 15.14
N ILE A 4 -20.87 18.61 16.26
CA ILE A 4 -19.43 18.47 16.41
C ILE A 4 -19.03 16.99 16.35
N LEU A 5 -19.81 16.11 17.00
CA LEU A 5 -19.57 14.67 16.96
C LEU A 5 -19.70 14.11 15.53
N LYS A 6 -20.71 14.55 14.77
CA LYS A 6 -20.88 14.19 13.35
C LYS A 6 -19.70 14.65 12.49
N TYR A 7 -19.22 15.86 12.71
CA TYR A 7 -18.08 16.41 11.97
C TYR A 7 -16.81 15.59 12.23
N VAL A 8 -16.51 15.30 13.51
CA VAL A 8 -15.34 14.50 13.90
C VAL A 8 -15.44 13.08 13.32
N TYR A 9 -16.61 12.46 13.38
CA TYR A 9 -16.82 11.12 12.81
C TYR A 9 -16.56 11.09 11.30
N ASN A 10 -17.08 12.08 10.56
CA ASN A 10 -16.85 12.18 9.12
C ASN A 10 -15.37 12.40 8.78
N MET A 11 -14.65 13.22 9.56
CA MET A 11 -13.22 13.41 9.38
C MET A 11 -12.43 12.12 9.63
N ILE A 12 -12.74 11.39 10.71
CA ILE A 12 -12.11 10.10 11.01
C ILE A 12 -12.39 9.09 9.89
N LEU A 13 -13.63 9.02 9.41
CA LEU A 13 -14.02 8.13 8.32
C LEU A 13 -13.23 8.46 7.05
N PHE A 14 -13.11 9.75 6.70
CA PHE A 14 -12.38 10.20 5.52
C PHE A 14 -10.89 9.86 5.60
N VAL A 15 -10.25 10.16 6.74
CA VAL A 15 -8.83 9.81 6.97
C VAL A 15 -8.63 8.29 6.93
N SER A 16 -9.55 7.53 7.52
CA SER A 16 -9.48 6.06 7.51
C SER A 16 -9.56 5.51 6.09
N LEU A 17 -10.51 5.99 5.28
CA LEU A 17 -10.66 5.59 3.89
C LEU A 17 -9.43 6.00 3.04
N TYR A 18 -8.88 7.18 3.27
CA TYR A 18 -7.68 7.66 2.60
C TYR A 18 -6.47 6.76 2.90
N LEU A 19 -6.23 6.45 4.18
CA LEU A 19 -5.18 5.52 4.59
C LEU A 19 -5.41 4.13 4.00
N LEU A 20 -6.65 3.63 3.99
CA LEU A 20 -6.98 2.34 3.41
C LEU A 20 -6.66 2.31 1.91
N GLY A 21 -6.95 3.38 1.17
CA GLY A 21 -6.58 3.53 -0.24
C GLY A 21 -5.06 3.39 -0.45
N ILE A 22 -4.26 4.13 0.33
CA ILE A 22 -2.79 4.04 0.28
C ILE A 22 -2.31 2.61 0.60
N TYR A 23 -2.90 1.96 1.60
CA TYR A 23 -2.55 0.60 1.97
C TYR A 23 -2.95 -0.44 0.92
N VAL A 24 -4.04 -0.22 0.20
CA VAL A 24 -4.51 -1.08 -0.90
C VAL A 24 -3.65 -0.90 -2.15
N GLU A 25 -3.14 0.30 -2.41
CA GLU A 25 -2.23 0.56 -3.52
C GLU A 25 -0.83 -0.05 -3.33
N ARG A 26 -0.44 -0.37 -2.09
CA ARG A 26 0.78 -1.13 -1.85
C ARG A 26 0.66 -2.54 -2.41
N GLU A 27 1.47 -2.81 -3.42
CA GLU A 27 1.62 -4.11 -4.04
C GLU A 27 2.47 -5.09 -3.21
N CYS A 28 3.32 -4.59 -2.31
CA CYS A 28 4.24 -5.41 -1.53
C CYS A 28 4.52 -4.83 -0.13
N TYR A 29 4.87 -5.69 0.82
CA TYR A 29 5.51 -5.30 2.08
C TYR A 29 6.95 -5.79 2.15
N THR A 30 7.23 -6.87 1.43
CA THR A 30 8.53 -7.53 1.38
C THR A 30 8.89 -7.88 -0.05
N TYR A 31 10.18 -8.03 -0.33
CA TYR A 31 10.68 -8.56 -1.60
C TYR A 31 10.12 -9.96 -1.94
N ALA A 32 9.67 -10.72 -0.94
CA ALA A 32 9.01 -12.01 -1.14
C ALA A 32 7.63 -11.85 -1.80
N ASP A 33 6.90 -10.79 -1.50
CA ASP A 33 5.59 -10.50 -2.10
C ASP A 33 5.74 -10.23 -3.61
N CYS A 34 6.74 -9.44 -3.99
CA CYS A 34 7.08 -9.19 -5.39
C CYS A 34 7.47 -10.46 -6.15
N ARG A 35 8.27 -11.34 -5.54
CA ARG A 35 8.64 -12.63 -6.14
C ARG A 35 7.48 -13.60 -6.31
N ARG A 36 6.46 -13.51 -5.43
CA ARG A 36 5.24 -14.31 -5.53
C ARG A 36 4.32 -13.77 -6.63
N LYS A 37 4.18 -12.45 -6.73
CA LYS A 37 3.33 -11.77 -7.73
C LYS A 37 3.83 -11.97 -9.16
N TYR A 38 5.13 -11.76 -9.40
CA TYR A 38 5.70 -11.87 -10.74
C TYR A 38 6.34 -13.24 -10.95
N ARG A 39 5.69 -14.10 -11.75
CA ARG A 39 6.22 -15.42 -12.15
C ARG A 39 7.11 -15.28 -13.39
N GLY A 40 8.41 -14.99 -13.22
CA GLY A 40 9.37 -14.90 -14.34
C GLY A 40 10.84 -15.12 -13.97
N ALA A 41 11.74 -15.02 -14.96
CA ALA A 41 13.18 -15.30 -14.83
C ALA A 41 13.93 -14.27 -13.95
N ASN A 42 13.39 -13.06 -13.79
CA ASN A 42 14.09 -11.96 -13.12
C ASN A 42 13.55 -11.67 -11.71
N LYS A 43 12.97 -12.67 -11.04
CA LYS A 43 12.45 -12.58 -9.66
C LYS A 43 13.46 -12.05 -8.65
N HIS A 44 14.74 -12.36 -8.84
CA HIS A 44 15.82 -11.95 -7.94
C HIS A 44 16.13 -10.45 -8.04
N LEU A 45 15.67 -9.79 -9.11
CA LEU A 45 15.86 -8.36 -9.37
C LEU A 45 14.65 -7.54 -8.94
N LEU A 46 13.58 -8.15 -8.41
CA LEU A 46 12.39 -7.43 -7.95
C LEU A 46 12.46 -7.17 -6.45
N TRP A 47 12.51 -5.91 -6.05
CA TRP A 47 12.50 -5.48 -4.65
C TRP A 47 11.23 -4.69 -4.34
N CYS A 48 10.86 -4.68 -3.06
CA CYS A 48 9.75 -3.86 -2.61
C CYS A 48 10.27 -2.48 -2.22
N ASN A 49 9.93 -1.46 -2.99
CA ASN A 49 10.29 -0.07 -2.76
C ASN A 49 9.03 0.75 -2.47
N ASP A 50 8.95 1.31 -1.25
CA ASP A 50 7.79 2.06 -0.73
C ASP A 50 6.41 1.41 -0.99
N GLY A 51 6.37 0.08 -0.99
CA GLY A 51 5.16 -0.69 -1.24
C GLY A 51 4.89 -1.05 -2.69
N TYR A 52 5.76 -0.69 -3.63
CA TYR A 52 5.71 -1.08 -5.03
C TYR A 52 6.82 -2.06 -5.39
N CYS A 53 6.53 -2.97 -6.32
CA CYS A 53 7.53 -3.92 -6.81
C CYS A 53 8.34 -3.29 -7.95
N GLU A 54 9.57 -2.91 -7.65
CA GLU A 54 10.47 -2.28 -8.62
C GLU A 54 11.60 -3.22 -9.04
N TYR A 55 12.05 -3.05 -10.28
CA TYR A 55 13.18 -3.80 -10.82
C TYR A 55 14.49 -3.09 -10.47
N HIS A 56 15.34 -3.77 -9.73
CA HIS A 56 16.68 -3.32 -9.40
C HIS A 56 17.68 -3.87 -10.43
N THR A 57 17.94 -3.11 -11.49
CA THR A 57 19.11 -3.32 -12.34
C THR A 57 20.34 -2.83 -11.58
N GLN A 58 21.23 -3.75 -11.21
CA GLN A 58 22.56 -3.42 -10.68
C GLN A 58 23.46 -2.87 -11.79
#